data_AF-A0A226EF53-F1
#
_entry.id   AF-A0A226EF53-F1
#
_cell.length_a   1.000
_cell.length_b   1.000
_cell.length_c   1.000
_cell.angle_alpha   90.00
_cell.angle_beta   90.00
_cell.angle_gamma   90.00
#
_symmetry.space_group_name_H-M   'P 1'
#
loop_
_entity.id
_entity.type
_entity.pdbx_description
1 polymer ?
#
loop_
_entity_poly.entity_id
_entity_poly.type
_entity_poly.pdbx_seq_one_letter_code
_entity_poly.pdbx_strand_id
1 'polypeptide(L)'
;MKRNHPDQNVSSSPLQSDSDEEEYEEMSTQKLKKMINEVLQAGPSSTTTAAAVPTSRLRAIMEAVKERILFKGKDEDLLHDPQFKVAMESVERNPISAVFQGVTLRALWDKKRSRFGYHDPTPHDNQPSGRKNYKCQLDSCWIDEASPAWNYCTTHSPTHVYFVRDIKSGVTAFCVITPPQKINGHTDKELNIYSKSKTAKAKSQSLVNYLKTNNNAVLRSFAKLIYSTENILAGEGNHHNMVALSMMIMLYNSVCGDNNRVKLINQEITFRNNDGCQKDFFEKLRRVFEINDFRFKVTGEKKSTTVLPKSLLPTISYPNLPSSYLARDTNTGEMYSGVKWSMVKRTGDGSGGHSRAKKTGLSDFDKSHIKRIYQFAHPQAGVIEENRSYTRLTKEEKIIHDEMKEPAQRIETLGHMASILAHMLGLKVNGHEIIFLCQKFPHFDDSFSKSMFDDVFGYLYGEVLEVEIPTVIPINDGNIIWKFVK
;
A
#
# COMPACT_ATOMS: atom_id res chain seq x y z
N MET A 1 -36.72 -22.52 44.79
CA MET A 1 -38.10 -22.77 44.32
C MET A 1 -37.99 -23.16 42.85
N LYS A 2 -38.01 -24.47 42.56
CA LYS A 2 -39.11 -25.27 41.96
C LYS A 2 -39.30 -25.05 40.43
N ARG A 3 -39.11 -26.17 39.73
CA ARG A 3 -39.21 -26.49 38.30
C ARG A 3 -40.56 -26.11 37.67
N ASN A 4 -40.62 -26.08 36.32
CA ASN A 4 -41.52 -26.96 35.57
C ASN A 4 -41.20 -27.01 34.06
N HIS A 5 -41.03 -28.24 33.55
CA HIS A 5 -41.36 -28.66 32.19
C HIS A 5 -42.90 -28.79 32.05
N PRO A 6 -43.41 -28.95 30.82
CA PRO A 6 -44.12 -30.20 30.55
C PRO A 6 -43.85 -30.81 29.17
N ASP A 7 -44.34 -32.05 29.09
CA ASP A 7 -44.05 -33.15 28.20
C ASP A 7 -44.72 -33.13 26.81
N GLN A 8 -44.19 -34.06 26.02
CA GLN A 8 -44.60 -34.58 24.73
C GLN A 8 -46.07 -35.03 24.67
N ASN A 9 -46.65 -34.98 23.47
CA ASN A 9 -47.72 -35.90 23.11
C ASN A 9 -47.51 -36.43 21.69
N VAL A 10 -47.45 -37.75 21.58
CA VAL A 10 -47.21 -38.54 20.37
C VAL A 10 -48.56 -38.93 19.78
N SER A 11 -48.70 -38.80 18.46
CA SER A 11 -49.77 -39.45 17.69
C SER A 11 -49.14 -40.16 16.50
N SER A 12 -49.17 -41.49 16.56
CA SER A 12 -48.77 -42.45 15.53
C SER A 12 -49.90 -42.71 14.53
N SER A 13 -49.57 -42.84 13.23
CA SER A 13 -50.15 -43.74 12.20
C SER A 13 -49.55 -43.39 10.81
N PRO A 14 -49.69 -44.20 9.75
CA PRO A 14 -48.98 -45.46 9.47
C PRO A 14 -48.15 -45.40 8.16
N LEU A 15 -47.34 -46.43 7.92
CA LEU A 15 -46.58 -46.69 6.69
C LEU A 15 -47.52 -46.86 5.46
N GLN A 16 -47.26 -46.11 4.39
CA GLN A 16 -47.65 -46.34 2.98
C GLN A 16 -46.38 -46.10 2.15
N SER A 17 -45.67 -47.16 1.76
CA SER A 17 -45.70 -47.88 0.47
C SER A 17 -44.90 -47.18 -0.64
N ASP A 18 -43.75 -47.78 -0.96
CA ASP A 18 -42.79 -47.44 -2.02
C ASP A 18 -43.42 -47.55 -3.42
N SER A 19 -44.02 -46.47 -3.94
CA SER A 19 -44.43 -46.37 -5.36
C SER A 19 -44.04 -45.08 -6.07
N ASP A 20 -43.49 -44.09 -5.36
CA ASP A 20 -43.36 -42.73 -5.89
C ASP A 20 -41.93 -42.37 -6.34
N GLU A 21 -40.93 -43.22 -6.06
CA GLU A 21 -39.54 -42.97 -6.46
C GLU A 21 -39.25 -43.37 -7.91
N GLU A 22 -39.89 -44.41 -8.45
CA GLU A 22 -39.65 -44.83 -9.85
C GLU A 22 -40.31 -43.88 -10.88
N GLU A 23 -41.46 -43.29 -10.54
CA GLU A 23 -42.17 -42.35 -11.43
C GLU A 23 -41.45 -40.98 -11.50
N TYR A 24 -40.72 -40.60 -10.45
CA TYR A 24 -39.92 -39.38 -10.40
C TYR A 24 -38.61 -39.48 -11.22
N GLU A 25 -37.98 -40.65 -11.27
CA GLU A 25 -36.78 -40.86 -12.09
C GLU A 25 -37.08 -40.95 -13.59
N GLU A 26 -38.20 -41.57 -13.99
CA GLU A 26 -38.62 -41.60 -15.40
C GLU A 26 -39.06 -40.22 -15.92
N MET A 27 -39.79 -39.43 -15.11
CA MET A 27 -40.14 -38.06 -15.50
C MET A 27 -38.91 -37.14 -15.60
N SER A 28 -37.91 -37.30 -14.72
CA SER A 28 -36.67 -36.52 -14.72
C SER A 28 -35.80 -36.82 -15.95
N THR A 29 -35.66 -38.11 -16.30
CA THR A 29 -34.89 -38.54 -17.48
C THR A 29 -35.58 -38.21 -18.80
N GLN A 30 -36.91 -38.24 -18.88
CA GLN A 30 -37.65 -37.75 -20.05
C GLN A 30 -37.56 -36.23 -20.21
N LYS A 31 -37.59 -35.45 -19.12
CA LYS A 31 -37.37 -34.00 -19.15
C LYS A 31 -35.97 -33.64 -19.64
N LEU A 32 -34.96 -34.40 -19.19
CA LEU A 32 -33.57 -34.20 -19.60
C LEU A 32 -33.36 -34.55 -21.08
N LYS A 33 -33.94 -35.66 -21.56
CA LYS A 33 -33.91 -36.04 -22.99
C LYS A 33 -34.66 -35.03 -23.87
N LYS A 34 -35.78 -34.47 -23.39
CA LYS A 34 -36.52 -33.42 -24.09
C LYS A 34 -35.72 -32.12 -24.18
N MET A 35 -35.06 -31.70 -23.11
CA MET A 35 -34.16 -30.53 -23.12
C MET A 35 -32.96 -30.72 -24.06
N ILE A 36 -32.35 -31.92 -24.08
CA ILE A 36 -31.23 -32.22 -24.99
C ILE A 36 -31.70 -32.21 -26.46
N ASN A 37 -32.89 -32.74 -26.76
CA ASN A 37 -33.45 -32.70 -28.11
C ASN A 37 -33.89 -31.28 -28.54
N GLU A 38 -34.39 -30.45 -27.63
CA GLU A 38 -34.71 -29.04 -27.91
C GLU A 38 -33.44 -28.21 -28.17
N VAL A 39 -32.33 -28.51 -27.49
CA VAL A 39 -31.01 -27.89 -27.75
C VAL A 39 -30.40 -28.37 -29.08
N LEU A 40 -30.69 -29.60 -29.52
CA LEU A 40 -30.21 -30.14 -30.80
C LEU A 40 -31.10 -29.75 -32.01
N GLN A 41 -32.38 -29.40 -31.78
CA GLN A 41 -33.33 -28.99 -32.83
C GLN A 41 -33.49 -27.47 -32.98
N ALA A 42 -32.99 -26.67 -32.03
CA ALA A 42 -32.91 -25.21 -32.17
C ALA A 42 -31.79 -24.86 -33.17
N GLY A 43 -32.13 -24.82 -34.45
CA GLY A 43 -31.36 -24.06 -35.45
C GLY A 43 -31.22 -22.59 -35.05
N PRO A 44 -30.32 -21.82 -35.68
CA PRO A 44 -29.91 -20.52 -35.19
C PRO A 44 -31.10 -19.54 -35.20
N SER A 45 -31.67 -19.29 -34.01
CA SER A 45 -32.68 -18.26 -33.81
C SER A 45 -31.98 -16.93 -33.59
N SER A 46 -31.88 -16.14 -34.66
CA SER A 46 -31.44 -14.75 -34.65
C SER A 46 -32.41 -13.89 -33.84
N THR A 47 -32.07 -13.62 -32.58
CA THR A 47 -32.67 -12.52 -31.81
C THR A 47 -31.56 -11.56 -31.45
N THR A 48 -31.44 -10.52 -32.28
CA THR A 48 -30.40 -9.50 -32.26
C THR A 48 -30.60 -8.56 -31.07
N THR A 49 -30.20 -8.99 -29.88
CA THR A 49 -29.70 -8.03 -28.89
C THR A 49 -28.41 -7.49 -29.47
N ALA A 50 -28.29 -6.17 -29.66
CA ALA A 50 -27.11 -5.55 -30.26
C ALA A 50 -25.86 -5.97 -29.47
N ALA A 51 -25.14 -6.98 -29.98
CA ALA A 51 -23.94 -7.49 -29.37
C ALA A 51 -22.92 -6.35 -29.36
N ALA A 52 -22.43 -6.01 -28.17
CA ALA A 52 -21.36 -5.04 -28.04
C ALA A 52 -20.19 -5.53 -28.91
N VAL A 53 -19.82 -4.76 -29.93
CA VAL A 53 -18.72 -5.14 -30.84
C VAL A 53 -17.49 -5.40 -29.98
N PRO A 54 -16.91 -6.62 -30.01
CA PRO A 54 -15.78 -6.93 -29.17
C PRO A 54 -14.64 -5.94 -29.42
N THR A 55 -14.04 -5.41 -28.35
CA THR A 55 -12.93 -4.46 -28.44
C THR A 55 -11.56 -5.15 -28.51
N SER A 56 -11.52 -6.47 -28.32
CA SER A 56 -10.31 -7.29 -28.40
C SER A 56 -10.62 -8.72 -28.84
N ARG A 57 -9.58 -9.43 -29.29
CA ARG A 57 -9.62 -10.85 -29.68
C ARG A 57 -10.11 -11.75 -28.54
N LEU A 58 -9.56 -11.57 -27.33
CA LEU A 58 -9.96 -12.34 -26.16
C LEU A 58 -11.42 -12.09 -25.77
N ARG A 59 -11.90 -10.84 -25.88
CA ARG A 59 -13.31 -10.53 -25.67
C ARG A 59 -14.21 -11.20 -26.71
N ALA A 60 -13.80 -11.25 -27.98
CA ALA A 60 -14.58 -11.93 -29.01
C ALA A 60 -14.78 -13.42 -28.71
N ILE A 61 -13.73 -14.10 -28.23
CA ILE A 61 -13.81 -15.51 -27.84
C ILE A 61 -14.59 -15.68 -26.53
N MET A 62 -14.45 -14.76 -25.57
CA MET A 62 -15.27 -14.75 -24.36
C MET A 62 -16.77 -14.68 -24.68
N GLU A 63 -17.19 -13.76 -25.56
CA GLU A 63 -18.60 -13.64 -25.97
C GLU A 63 -19.10 -14.92 -26.67
N ALA A 64 -18.30 -15.52 -27.55
CA ALA A 64 -18.67 -16.80 -28.19
C ALA A 64 -18.84 -17.94 -27.16
N VAL A 65 -18.04 -17.95 -26.09
CA VAL A 65 -18.22 -18.91 -24.99
C VAL A 65 -19.50 -18.62 -24.20
N LYS A 66 -19.79 -17.35 -23.89
CA LYS A 66 -21.04 -16.97 -23.20
C LYS A 66 -22.26 -17.38 -24.01
N GLU A 67 -22.26 -17.16 -25.32
CA GLU A 67 -23.32 -17.61 -26.22
C GLU A 67 -23.47 -19.13 -26.18
N ARG A 68 -22.35 -19.86 -26.20
CA ARG A 68 -22.33 -21.34 -26.17
C ARG A 68 -22.97 -21.94 -24.92
N ILE A 69 -22.84 -21.27 -23.78
CA ILE A 69 -23.36 -21.72 -22.48
C ILE A 69 -24.57 -20.91 -22.00
N LEU A 70 -25.09 -20.01 -22.85
CA LEU A 70 -26.22 -19.13 -22.52
C LEU A 70 -26.01 -18.31 -21.23
N PHE A 71 -24.78 -17.87 -20.97
CA PHE A 71 -24.40 -17.14 -19.76
C PHE A 71 -24.99 -15.73 -19.72
N LYS A 72 -25.59 -15.34 -18.59
CA LYS A 72 -26.24 -14.03 -18.39
C LYS A 72 -25.66 -13.20 -17.23
N GLY A 73 -24.59 -13.69 -16.60
CA GLY A 73 -23.92 -13.00 -15.48
C GLY A 73 -22.92 -11.94 -15.92
N LYS A 74 -22.14 -11.41 -14.97
CA LYS A 74 -21.04 -10.49 -15.28
C LYS A 74 -19.83 -11.26 -15.81
N ASP A 75 -18.99 -10.62 -16.61
CA ASP A 75 -17.78 -11.22 -17.19
C ASP A 75 -16.90 -11.90 -16.12
N GLU A 76 -16.75 -11.26 -14.96
CA GLU A 76 -15.98 -11.75 -13.82
C GLU A 76 -16.50 -13.08 -13.25
N ASP A 77 -17.80 -13.36 -13.39
CA ASP A 77 -18.43 -14.58 -12.87
C ASP A 77 -18.36 -15.75 -13.88
N LEU A 78 -17.98 -15.49 -15.14
CA LEU A 78 -18.01 -16.49 -16.22
C LEU A 78 -17.15 -17.71 -15.91
N LEU A 79 -15.96 -17.52 -15.34
CA LEU A 79 -15.05 -18.61 -15.00
C LEU A 79 -15.56 -19.50 -13.86
N HIS A 80 -16.51 -19.00 -13.06
CA HIS A 80 -17.12 -19.72 -11.95
C HIS A 80 -18.40 -20.46 -12.34
N ASP A 81 -18.93 -20.22 -13.54
CA ASP A 81 -20.10 -20.92 -14.05
C ASP A 81 -19.77 -22.41 -14.29
N PRO A 82 -20.55 -23.36 -13.73
CA PRO A 82 -20.31 -24.79 -13.94
C PRO A 82 -20.30 -25.19 -15.43
N GLN A 83 -21.13 -24.55 -16.26
CA GLN A 83 -21.22 -24.83 -17.69
C GLN A 83 -19.99 -24.34 -18.45
N PHE A 84 -19.29 -23.31 -17.95
CA PHE A 84 -18.06 -22.83 -18.56
C PHE A 84 -17.00 -23.93 -18.60
N LYS A 85 -16.75 -24.58 -17.46
CA LYS A 85 -15.76 -25.66 -17.38
C LYS A 85 -16.13 -26.82 -18.29
N VAL A 86 -17.40 -27.22 -18.31
CA VAL A 86 -17.91 -28.29 -19.20
C VAL A 86 -17.69 -27.93 -20.67
N ALA A 87 -18.02 -26.71 -21.08
CA ALA A 87 -17.82 -26.24 -22.44
C ALA A 87 -16.33 -26.26 -22.82
N MET A 88 -15.45 -25.75 -21.95
CA MET A 88 -14.02 -25.68 -22.21
C MET A 88 -13.34 -27.06 -22.23
N GLU A 89 -13.74 -27.99 -21.37
CA GLU A 89 -13.22 -29.37 -21.39
C GLU A 89 -13.62 -30.12 -22.67
N SER A 90 -14.75 -29.73 -23.29
CA SER A 90 -15.25 -30.30 -24.55
C SER A 90 -14.70 -29.63 -25.83
N VAL A 91 -13.93 -28.54 -25.71
CA VAL A 91 -13.56 -27.67 -26.84
C VAL A 91 -12.81 -28.36 -27.98
N GLU A 92 -12.09 -29.45 -27.69
CA GLU A 92 -11.42 -30.27 -28.72
C GLU A 92 -12.42 -31.04 -29.59
N ARG A 93 -13.54 -31.48 -29.01
CA ARG A 93 -14.61 -32.25 -29.70
C ARG A 93 -15.70 -31.34 -30.25
N ASN A 94 -15.96 -30.23 -29.58
CA ASN A 94 -16.96 -29.23 -29.95
C ASN A 94 -16.32 -27.84 -29.98
N PRO A 95 -15.66 -27.47 -31.09
CA PRO A 95 -14.89 -26.23 -31.18
C PRO A 95 -15.75 -24.99 -31.01
N ILE A 96 -15.28 -24.04 -30.19
CA ILE A 96 -15.86 -22.71 -30.08
C ILE A 96 -14.95 -21.75 -30.86
N SER A 97 -15.52 -20.94 -31.75
CA SER A 97 -14.77 -20.00 -32.58
C SER A 97 -15.47 -18.65 -32.66
N ALA A 98 -14.71 -17.59 -32.88
CA ALA A 98 -15.23 -16.24 -33.10
C ALA A 98 -14.46 -15.57 -34.24
N VAL A 99 -15.12 -14.67 -34.98
CA VAL A 99 -14.46 -13.85 -36.01
C VAL A 99 -14.17 -12.47 -35.44
N PHE A 100 -12.91 -12.05 -35.48
CA PHE A 100 -12.48 -10.70 -35.07
C PHE A 100 -11.62 -10.08 -36.15
N GLN A 101 -12.05 -8.95 -36.71
CA GLN A 101 -11.33 -8.22 -37.77
C GLN A 101 -10.89 -9.13 -38.95
N GLY A 102 -11.78 -10.03 -39.38
CA GLY A 102 -11.51 -10.96 -40.48
C GLY A 102 -10.68 -12.21 -40.11
N VAL A 103 -10.24 -12.33 -38.86
CA VAL A 103 -9.49 -13.49 -38.36
C VAL A 103 -10.41 -14.42 -37.59
N THR A 104 -10.41 -15.71 -37.93
CA THR A 104 -11.13 -16.74 -37.16
C THR A 104 -10.26 -17.20 -35.99
N LEU A 105 -10.66 -16.83 -34.78
CA LEU A 105 -10.03 -17.23 -33.53
C LEU A 105 -10.70 -18.52 -33.03
N ARG A 106 -9.92 -19.45 -32.47
CA ARG A 106 -10.45 -20.69 -31.88
C ARG A 106 -10.21 -20.71 -30.39
N ALA A 107 -11.23 -20.99 -29.58
CA ALA A 107 -11.08 -21.13 -28.15
C ALA A 107 -10.11 -22.28 -27.81
N LEU A 108 -9.33 -22.10 -26.76
CA LEU A 108 -8.39 -23.08 -26.24
C LEU A 108 -8.65 -23.32 -24.76
N TRP A 109 -8.45 -24.57 -24.35
CA TRP A 109 -8.43 -24.97 -22.96
C TRP A 109 -7.12 -25.68 -22.63
N ASP A 110 -6.30 -25.08 -21.77
CA ASP A 110 -5.17 -25.76 -21.15
C ASP A 110 -5.67 -26.59 -19.97
N LYS A 111 -5.96 -27.87 -20.21
CA LYS A 111 -6.42 -28.82 -19.19
C LYS A 111 -5.47 -28.92 -18.00
N LYS A 112 -4.15 -28.91 -18.23
CA LYS A 112 -3.15 -29.07 -17.16
C LYS A 112 -3.21 -27.90 -16.19
N ARG A 113 -3.53 -26.72 -16.68
CA ARG A 113 -3.51 -25.48 -15.90
C ARG A 113 -4.90 -24.91 -15.63
N SER A 114 -5.94 -25.57 -16.14
CA SER A 114 -7.33 -25.11 -16.16
C SER A 114 -7.45 -23.68 -16.69
N ARG A 115 -6.93 -23.41 -17.90
CA ARG A 115 -6.92 -22.06 -18.47
C ARG A 115 -7.62 -21.92 -19.79
N PHE A 116 -8.35 -20.82 -19.88
CA PHE A 116 -8.98 -20.35 -21.09
C PHE A 116 -8.04 -19.50 -21.94
N GLY A 117 -8.14 -19.66 -23.25
CA GLY A 117 -7.39 -18.88 -24.21
C GLY A 117 -7.98 -18.97 -25.61
N TYR A 118 -7.19 -18.57 -26.59
CA TYR A 118 -7.51 -18.75 -28.00
C TYR A 118 -6.27 -18.95 -28.87
N HIS A 119 -6.46 -19.62 -30.00
CA HIS A 119 -5.49 -19.70 -31.09
C HIS A 119 -5.79 -18.60 -32.09
N ASP A 120 -4.80 -17.73 -32.30
CA ASP A 120 -4.76 -16.77 -33.40
C ASP A 120 -4.00 -17.42 -34.57
N PRO A 121 -4.65 -17.72 -35.71
CA PRO A 121 -3.97 -18.33 -36.85
C PRO A 121 -3.06 -17.34 -37.60
N THR A 122 -3.02 -16.06 -37.24
CA THR A 122 -2.20 -15.04 -37.91
C THR A 122 -0.70 -15.40 -37.80
N PRO A 123 -0.01 -15.67 -38.93
CA PRO A 123 1.40 -16.07 -38.90
C PRO A 123 2.32 -14.95 -38.38
N HIS A 124 3.40 -15.36 -37.69
CA HIS A 124 4.52 -14.49 -37.32
C HIS A 124 5.84 -15.18 -37.61
N ASP A 125 6.94 -14.43 -37.76
CA ASP A 125 8.27 -14.93 -38.13
C ASP A 125 8.73 -16.14 -37.31
N ASN A 126 8.44 -16.14 -35.99
CA ASN A 126 8.83 -17.21 -35.08
C ASN A 126 7.70 -18.23 -34.81
N GLN A 127 6.51 -18.03 -35.37
CA GLN A 127 5.30 -18.85 -35.17
C GLN A 127 4.45 -18.87 -36.46
N PRO A 128 4.87 -19.62 -37.49
CA PRO A 128 4.20 -19.65 -38.79
C PRO A 128 2.78 -20.26 -38.73
N SER A 129 2.50 -21.11 -37.73
CA SER A 129 1.18 -21.67 -37.46
C SER A 129 0.26 -20.76 -36.63
N GLY A 130 0.67 -19.52 -36.39
CA GLY A 130 -0.03 -18.60 -35.50
C GLY A 130 0.29 -18.82 -34.01
N ARG A 131 -0.33 -18.02 -33.15
CA ARG A 131 -0.01 -17.91 -31.71
C ARG A 131 -1.12 -18.49 -30.84
N LYS A 132 -0.74 -19.10 -29.71
CA LYS A 132 -1.68 -19.41 -28.63
C LYS A 132 -1.58 -18.32 -27.58
N ASN A 133 -2.70 -17.68 -27.27
CA ASN A 133 -2.83 -16.68 -26.23
C ASN A 133 -3.77 -17.21 -25.15
N TYR A 134 -3.56 -16.84 -23.90
CA TYR A 134 -4.43 -17.25 -22.79
C TYR A 134 -4.86 -16.03 -21.99
N LYS A 135 -6.00 -16.14 -21.31
CA LYS A 135 -6.51 -15.12 -20.42
C LYS A 135 -5.57 -14.95 -19.22
N CYS A 136 -5.35 -13.71 -18.80
CA CYS A 136 -4.71 -13.41 -17.52
C CYS A 136 -5.41 -14.13 -16.36
N GLN A 137 -4.61 -14.68 -15.44
CA GLN A 137 -5.10 -15.50 -14.32
C GLN A 137 -6.01 -14.75 -13.33
N LEU A 138 -5.98 -13.42 -13.28
CA LEU A 138 -6.95 -12.66 -12.50
C LEU A 138 -8.34 -12.82 -13.09
N ASP A 139 -9.30 -13.29 -12.30
CA ASP A 139 -10.66 -13.63 -12.76
C ASP A 139 -11.33 -12.48 -13.53
N SER A 140 -11.21 -11.25 -13.02
CA SER A 140 -11.73 -10.04 -13.65
C SER A 140 -10.95 -9.54 -14.88
N CYS A 141 -9.75 -10.07 -15.16
CA CYS A 141 -8.92 -9.60 -16.26
C CYS A 141 -9.14 -10.39 -17.55
N TRP A 142 -9.71 -9.73 -18.55
CA TRP A 142 -9.92 -10.24 -19.91
C TRP A 142 -8.91 -9.67 -20.92
N ILE A 143 -7.64 -9.61 -20.51
CA ILE A 143 -6.49 -9.27 -21.37
C ILE A 143 -5.60 -10.50 -21.51
N ASP A 144 -4.97 -10.64 -22.67
CA ASP A 144 -4.04 -11.72 -22.97
C ASP A 144 -2.82 -11.70 -22.05
N GLU A 145 -2.47 -12.87 -21.52
CA GLU A 145 -1.21 -13.06 -20.83
C GLU A 145 -0.04 -12.95 -21.81
N ALA A 146 1.03 -12.28 -21.40
CA ALA A 146 2.15 -12.03 -22.31
C ALA A 146 3.01 -13.29 -22.55
N SER A 147 2.91 -14.29 -21.68
CA SER A 147 3.65 -15.55 -21.79
C SER A 147 2.87 -16.69 -21.15
N PRO A 148 2.76 -17.85 -21.84
CA PRO A 148 2.21 -19.08 -21.28
C PRO A 148 2.79 -19.44 -19.92
N ALA A 149 4.09 -19.22 -19.69
CA ALA A 149 4.74 -19.61 -18.44
C ALA A 149 4.36 -18.74 -17.24
N TRP A 150 3.92 -17.50 -17.46
CA TRP A 150 3.88 -16.46 -16.42
C TRP A 150 2.48 -16.05 -15.98
N ASN A 151 1.42 -16.53 -16.64
CA ASN A 151 0.03 -16.45 -16.17
C ASN A 151 -0.60 -15.04 -16.12
N TYR A 152 0.16 -13.98 -16.40
CA TYR A 152 -0.26 -12.60 -16.22
C TYR A 152 -0.06 -11.75 -17.47
N CYS A 153 -0.97 -10.80 -17.69
CA CYS A 153 -0.81 -9.77 -18.72
C CYS A 153 0.22 -8.72 -18.26
N THR A 154 0.64 -7.85 -19.19
CA THR A 154 1.63 -6.80 -18.89
C THR A 154 1.15 -5.83 -17.81
N THR A 155 -0.15 -5.53 -17.74
CA THR A 155 -0.77 -4.62 -16.75
C THR A 155 -1.02 -5.26 -15.39
N HIS A 156 -0.93 -6.58 -15.29
CA HIS A 156 -1.08 -7.34 -14.04
C HIS A 156 0.16 -8.21 -13.77
N SER A 157 1.31 -7.79 -14.30
CA SER A 157 2.56 -8.46 -14.01
C SER A 157 3.02 -8.13 -12.59
N PRO A 158 3.81 -9.01 -11.93
CA PRO A 158 4.23 -8.80 -10.56
C PRO A 158 4.90 -7.44 -10.33
N THR A 159 4.56 -6.83 -9.21
CA THR A 159 5.22 -5.62 -8.72
C THR A 159 6.51 -6.01 -8.03
N HIS A 160 7.62 -5.49 -8.53
CA HIS A 160 8.94 -5.71 -7.95
C HIS A 160 9.40 -4.47 -7.20
N VAL A 161 9.71 -4.64 -5.93
CA VAL A 161 10.28 -3.59 -5.07
C VAL A 161 11.77 -3.91 -4.87
N TYR A 162 12.62 -2.96 -5.24
CA TYR A 162 14.07 -3.12 -5.13
C TYR A 162 14.61 -2.21 -4.04
N PHE A 163 15.42 -2.80 -3.16
CA PHE A 163 16.28 -2.08 -2.26
C PHE A 163 17.65 -2.00 -2.95
N VAL A 164 18.03 -0.78 -3.29
CA VAL A 164 19.27 -0.49 -4.02
C VAL A 164 20.18 0.37 -3.18
N ARG A 165 21.47 0.29 -3.49
CA ARG A 165 22.50 1.16 -2.95
C ARG A 165 23.30 1.82 -4.07
N ASP A 166 23.85 2.99 -3.82
CA ASP A 166 24.88 3.57 -4.68
C ASP A 166 26.26 3.01 -4.30
N ILE A 167 26.85 2.19 -5.17
CA ILE A 167 28.15 1.55 -4.93
C ILE A 167 29.34 2.46 -5.22
N LYS A 168 29.11 3.69 -5.70
CA LYS A 168 30.15 4.69 -5.95
C LYS A 168 30.13 5.84 -4.95
N SER A 169 29.16 5.86 -4.04
CA SER A 169 29.10 6.85 -2.98
C SER A 169 30.18 6.60 -1.93
N GLY A 170 30.78 7.67 -1.40
CA GLY A 170 31.71 7.60 -0.26
C GLY A 170 31.02 7.27 1.07
N VAL A 171 29.69 7.35 1.11
CA VAL A 171 28.84 6.95 2.25
C VAL A 171 27.80 5.93 1.80
N THR A 172 27.38 5.03 2.68
CA THR A 172 26.32 4.07 2.32
C THR A 172 25.02 4.82 2.04
N ALA A 173 24.56 4.81 0.78
CA ALA A 173 23.34 5.50 0.36
C ALA A 173 22.31 4.49 -0.18
N PHE A 174 21.17 4.38 0.50
CA PHE A 174 20.08 3.48 0.14
C PHE A 174 18.97 4.19 -0.64
N CYS A 175 18.31 3.43 -1.50
CA CYS A 175 17.05 3.82 -2.10
C CYS A 175 16.14 2.60 -2.25
N VAL A 176 14.84 2.81 -2.09
CA VAL A 176 13.82 1.83 -2.46
C VAL A 176 13.10 2.34 -3.69
N ILE A 177 13.10 1.52 -4.74
CA ILE A 177 12.53 1.86 -6.03
C ILE A 177 11.52 0.80 -6.48
N THR A 178 10.42 1.27 -7.05
CA THR A 178 9.35 0.44 -7.62
C THR A 178 9.19 0.81 -9.10
N PRO A 179 10.04 0.27 -10.00
CA PRO A 179 9.95 0.52 -11.42
C PRO A 179 8.62 -0.02 -11.99
N PRO A 180 8.25 0.35 -13.23
CA PRO A 180 7.10 -0.24 -13.90
C PRO A 180 7.14 -1.77 -13.88
N GLN A 181 5.96 -2.37 -13.76
CA GLN A 181 5.80 -3.81 -13.69
C GLN A 181 6.43 -4.47 -14.92
N LYS A 182 7.13 -5.57 -14.67
CA LYS A 182 7.84 -6.35 -15.68
C LYS A 182 7.97 -7.75 -15.14
N ILE A 183 7.59 -8.74 -15.92
CA ILE A 183 7.45 -10.15 -15.51
C ILE A 183 8.70 -10.69 -14.76
N ASN A 184 9.89 -10.50 -15.32
CA ASN A 184 11.14 -10.98 -14.72
C ASN A 184 11.77 -9.96 -13.75
N GLY A 185 11.12 -8.81 -13.55
CA GLY A 185 11.71 -7.65 -12.93
C GLY A 185 12.79 -7.00 -13.80
N HIS A 186 13.66 -6.25 -13.14
CA HIS A 186 14.69 -5.40 -13.74
C HIS A 186 16.06 -5.83 -13.22
N THR A 187 17.04 -5.89 -14.12
CA THR A 187 18.46 -6.07 -13.80
C THR A 187 19.06 -4.76 -13.25
N ASP A 188 20.21 -4.81 -12.58
CA ASP A 188 20.90 -3.59 -12.12
C ASP A 188 21.13 -2.58 -13.26
N LYS A 189 21.51 -3.05 -14.46
CA LYS A 189 21.67 -2.20 -15.65
C LYS A 189 20.36 -1.48 -16.00
N GLU A 190 19.24 -2.20 -15.96
CA GLU A 190 17.91 -1.64 -16.24
C GLU A 190 17.44 -0.69 -15.13
N LEU A 191 17.77 -0.95 -13.86
CA LEU A 191 17.48 -0.04 -12.75
C LEU A 191 18.22 1.30 -12.91
N ASN A 192 19.48 1.27 -13.37
CA ASN A 192 20.24 2.48 -13.68
C ASN A 192 19.69 3.26 -14.88
N ILE A 193 19.11 2.57 -15.87
CA ILE A 193 18.40 3.23 -16.99
C ILE A 193 17.08 3.83 -16.49
N TYR A 194 16.32 3.06 -15.71
CA TYR A 194 15.05 3.49 -15.13
C TYR A 194 15.24 4.74 -14.26
N SER A 195 16.25 4.78 -13.40
CA SER A 195 16.48 5.88 -12.45
C SER A 195 16.73 7.24 -13.13
N LYS A 196 17.15 7.23 -14.40
CA LYS A 196 17.35 8.41 -15.26
C LYS A 196 16.16 8.69 -16.19
N SER A 197 15.12 7.87 -16.16
CA SER A 197 13.96 7.97 -17.04
C SER A 197 12.96 9.06 -16.61
N LYS A 198 12.11 9.49 -17.55
CA LYS A 198 10.96 10.38 -17.26
C LYS A 198 10.02 9.78 -16.22
N THR A 199 9.86 8.46 -16.22
CA THR A 199 9.00 7.75 -15.26
C THR A 199 9.56 7.81 -13.84
N ALA A 200 10.87 7.65 -13.66
CA ALA A 200 11.49 7.84 -12.35
C ALA A 200 11.36 9.29 -11.87
N LYS A 201 11.54 10.26 -12.77
CA LYS A 201 11.32 11.69 -12.45
C LYS A 201 9.90 11.97 -11.94
N ALA A 202 8.88 11.33 -12.53
CA ALA A 202 7.50 11.49 -12.09
C ALA A 202 7.21 10.79 -10.75
N LYS A 203 7.88 9.66 -10.46
CA LYS A 203 7.61 8.83 -9.26
C LYS A 203 8.50 9.13 -8.05
N SER A 204 9.72 9.63 -8.26
CA SER A 204 10.71 9.88 -7.21
C SER A 204 11.61 11.05 -7.58
N GLN A 205 11.18 12.26 -7.21
CA GLN A 205 11.98 13.47 -7.42
C GLN A 205 13.30 13.43 -6.62
N SER A 206 13.30 12.80 -5.44
CA SER A 206 14.49 12.71 -4.59
C SER A 206 15.59 11.84 -5.22
N LEU A 207 15.23 10.72 -5.87
CA LEU A 207 16.18 9.91 -6.63
C LEU A 207 16.81 10.70 -7.79
N VAL A 208 16.00 11.45 -8.54
CA VAL A 208 16.51 12.28 -9.64
C VAL A 208 17.43 13.38 -9.13
N ASN A 209 17.08 14.03 -8.01
CA ASN A 209 17.94 15.05 -7.41
C ASN A 209 19.27 14.46 -6.94
N TYR A 210 19.25 13.28 -6.32
CA TYR A 210 20.47 12.57 -5.90
C TYR A 210 21.38 12.26 -7.09
N LEU A 211 20.86 11.72 -8.18
CA LEU A 211 21.66 11.36 -9.36
C LEU A 211 22.22 12.57 -10.10
N LYS A 212 21.57 13.74 -10.00
CA LYS A 212 22.11 14.99 -10.56
C LYS A 212 23.30 15.54 -9.79
N THR A 213 23.31 15.35 -8.46
CA THR A 213 24.42 15.78 -7.61
C THR A 213 25.53 14.74 -7.52
N ASN A 214 25.21 13.46 -7.83
CA ASN A 214 26.13 12.33 -7.81
C ASN A 214 26.22 11.70 -9.21
N ASN A 215 26.91 12.39 -10.10
CA ASN A 215 26.95 12.10 -11.55
C ASN A 215 27.46 10.69 -11.87
N ASN A 216 28.33 10.16 -10.99
CA ASN A 216 28.98 8.85 -11.09
C ASN A 216 28.25 7.75 -10.31
N ALA A 217 27.08 8.04 -9.74
CA ALA A 217 26.30 7.08 -8.96
C ALA A 217 25.97 5.83 -9.79
N VAL A 218 26.12 4.66 -9.17
CA VAL A 218 25.78 3.36 -9.75
C VAL A 218 24.89 2.60 -8.79
N LEU A 219 23.63 2.43 -9.16
CA LEU A 219 22.66 1.72 -8.34
C LEU A 219 22.85 0.21 -8.49
N ARG A 220 23.01 -0.50 -7.38
CA ARG A 220 23.03 -1.97 -7.31
C ARG A 220 21.97 -2.44 -6.34
N SER A 221 21.13 -3.38 -6.78
CA SER A 221 20.17 -4.04 -5.90
C SER A 221 20.86 -4.97 -4.91
N PHE A 222 20.42 -4.95 -3.66
CA PHE A 222 20.90 -5.86 -2.62
C PHE A 222 19.76 -6.67 -2.00
N ALA A 223 18.51 -6.20 -2.11
CA ALA A 223 17.32 -6.99 -1.82
C ALA A 223 16.21 -6.70 -2.84
N LYS A 224 15.37 -7.70 -3.09
CA LYS A 224 14.24 -7.64 -4.02
C LYS A 224 13.04 -8.36 -3.40
N LEU A 225 11.93 -7.65 -3.27
CA LEU A 225 10.65 -8.24 -2.86
C LEU A 225 9.69 -8.25 -4.06
N ILE A 226 8.94 -9.35 -4.19
CA ILE A 226 8.07 -9.59 -5.35
C ILE A 226 6.64 -9.77 -4.84
N TYR A 227 5.74 -8.89 -5.27
CA TYR A 227 4.32 -8.93 -4.95
C TYR A 227 3.56 -9.26 -6.23
N SER A 228 2.81 -10.37 -6.23
CA SER A 228 1.86 -10.63 -7.31
C SER A 228 0.72 -9.60 -7.26
N THR A 229 -0.06 -9.48 -8.33
CA THR A 229 -1.21 -8.57 -8.32
C THR A 229 -2.24 -8.94 -7.26
N GLU A 230 -2.48 -10.23 -7.02
CA GLU A 230 -3.36 -10.71 -5.95
C GLU A 230 -2.87 -10.27 -4.57
N ASN A 231 -1.55 -10.30 -4.34
CA ASN A 231 -0.98 -9.78 -3.08
C ASN A 231 -1.37 -8.31 -2.90
N ILE A 232 -1.13 -7.48 -3.93
CA ILE A 232 -1.44 -6.04 -3.86
C ILE A 232 -2.94 -5.80 -3.66
N LEU A 233 -3.79 -6.56 -4.35
CA LEU A 233 -5.25 -6.48 -4.19
C LEU A 233 -5.73 -6.92 -2.80
N ALA A 234 -5.03 -7.87 -2.17
CA ALA A 234 -5.26 -8.29 -0.80
C ALA A 234 -4.70 -7.29 0.25
N GLY A 235 -4.19 -6.14 -0.19
CA GLY A 235 -3.64 -5.10 0.67
C GLY A 235 -2.20 -5.36 1.12
N GLU A 236 -1.48 -6.31 0.51
CA GLU A 236 -0.05 -6.52 0.76
C GLU A 236 0.77 -5.35 0.18
N GLY A 237 1.89 -5.00 0.81
CA GLY A 237 2.70 -3.89 0.35
C GLY A 237 4.04 -3.75 1.08
N ASN A 238 4.80 -2.73 0.70
CA ASN A 238 6.14 -2.46 1.21
C ASN A 238 6.25 -1.24 2.14
N HIS A 239 5.12 -0.64 2.54
CA HIS A 239 5.15 0.57 3.37
C HIS A 239 5.80 0.30 4.74
N HIS A 240 5.70 -0.92 5.27
CA HIS A 240 6.30 -1.28 6.56
C HIS A 240 7.83 -1.30 6.46
N ASN A 241 8.38 -1.85 5.38
CA ASN A 241 9.83 -1.82 5.14
C ASN A 241 10.35 -0.41 4.88
N MET A 242 9.57 0.45 4.20
CA MET A 242 9.95 1.86 4.01
C MET A 242 10.07 2.61 5.32
N VAL A 243 9.07 2.43 6.21
CA VAL A 243 9.08 3.00 7.55
C VAL A 243 10.23 2.43 8.37
N ALA A 244 10.39 1.11 8.40
CA ALA A 244 11.49 0.45 9.10
C ALA A 244 12.84 0.98 8.65
N LEU A 245 13.09 1.02 7.34
CA LEU A 245 14.36 1.51 6.77
C LEU A 245 14.64 2.95 7.19
N SER A 246 13.64 3.84 7.07
CA SER A 246 13.76 5.23 7.49
C SER A 246 14.12 5.35 8.98
N MET A 247 13.38 4.65 9.84
CA MET A 247 13.58 4.70 11.29
C MET A 247 14.91 4.08 11.71
N MET A 248 15.28 2.93 11.14
CA MET A 248 16.56 2.27 11.41
C MET A 248 17.74 3.15 11.02
N ILE A 249 17.68 3.86 9.88
CA ILE A 249 18.72 4.82 9.46
C ILE A 249 18.84 5.96 10.45
N MET A 250 17.73 6.61 10.80
CA MET A 250 17.71 7.74 11.73
C MET A 250 18.27 7.34 13.10
N LEU A 251 17.82 6.19 13.63
CA LEU A 251 18.30 5.63 14.89
C LEU A 251 19.79 5.30 14.83
N TYR A 252 20.22 4.53 13.82
CA TYR A 252 21.62 4.13 13.67
C TYR A 252 22.55 5.34 13.56
N ASN A 253 22.18 6.34 12.75
CA ASN A 253 22.98 7.55 12.58
C ASN A 253 23.11 8.39 13.86
N SER A 254 22.22 8.22 14.84
CA SER A 254 22.31 8.91 16.13
C SER A 254 23.39 8.36 17.06
N VAL A 255 23.88 7.14 16.79
CA VAL A 255 24.89 6.46 17.62
C VAL A 255 26.17 6.12 16.85
N CYS A 256 26.15 6.17 15.52
CA CYS A 256 27.34 5.91 14.72
C CYS A 256 28.21 7.16 14.57
N GLY A 257 29.52 6.96 14.36
CA GLY A 257 30.41 8.06 13.96
C GLY A 257 30.07 8.60 12.56
N ASP A 258 30.45 9.85 12.29
CA ASP A 258 30.12 10.56 11.04
C ASP A 258 30.54 9.80 9.77
N ASN A 259 31.70 9.15 9.80
CA ASN A 259 32.21 8.35 8.68
C ASN A 259 31.40 7.09 8.38
N ASN A 260 30.53 6.66 9.31
CA ASN A 260 29.72 5.46 9.19
C ASN A 260 28.25 5.78 8.94
N ARG A 261 27.88 7.06 8.79
CA ARG A 261 26.48 7.47 8.57
C ARG A 261 25.94 6.90 7.26
N VAL A 262 24.67 6.54 7.31
CA VAL A 262 23.89 6.03 6.18
C VAL A 262 22.99 7.12 5.65
N LYS A 263 22.78 7.16 4.34
CA LYS A 263 21.84 8.08 3.70
C LYS A 263 20.63 7.34 3.15
N LEU A 264 19.43 7.90 3.32
CA LEU A 264 18.24 7.46 2.59
C LEU A 264 17.90 8.47 1.47
N ILE A 265 17.95 7.99 0.23
CA ILE A 265 17.58 8.80 -0.94
C ILE A 265 16.07 9.06 -0.98
N ASN A 266 15.25 8.17 -0.41
CA ASN A 266 13.82 8.40 -0.24
C ASN A 266 13.60 9.42 0.89
N GLN A 267 13.31 10.67 0.54
CA GLN A 267 13.14 11.75 1.53
C GLN A 267 11.72 11.82 2.11
N GLU A 268 10.73 11.20 1.46
CA GLU A 268 9.34 11.19 1.93
C GLU A 268 8.89 9.73 2.07
N ILE A 269 8.35 9.40 3.24
CA ILE A 269 8.04 8.04 3.66
C ILE A 269 6.54 7.91 3.83
N THR A 270 5.88 7.30 2.84
CA THR A 270 4.47 6.95 2.92
C THR A 270 4.29 5.66 3.72
N PHE A 271 3.41 5.71 4.72
CA PHE A 271 3.12 4.57 5.59
C PHE A 271 1.66 4.12 5.54
N ARG A 272 0.75 4.96 5.05
CA ARG A 272 -0.65 4.59 4.75
C ARG A 272 -1.18 5.29 3.50
N ASN A 273 -2.20 4.71 2.89
CA ASN A 273 -2.94 5.31 1.79
C ASN A 273 -4.30 5.84 2.27
N ASN A 274 -5.14 6.29 1.33
CA ASN A 274 -6.53 6.67 1.60
C ASN A 274 -7.31 5.50 2.25
N ASP A 275 -7.07 4.28 1.77
CA ASP A 275 -7.74 3.06 2.26
C ASP A 275 -7.19 2.55 3.60
N GLY A 276 -6.18 3.22 4.17
CA GLY A 276 -5.55 2.86 5.44
C GLY A 276 -4.14 2.29 5.29
N CYS A 277 -3.67 1.66 6.36
CA CYS A 277 -2.40 0.93 6.35
C CYS A 277 -2.56 -0.35 5.52
N GLN A 278 -1.46 -0.83 4.96
CA GLN A 278 -1.45 -2.13 4.30
C GLN A 278 -1.79 -3.24 5.31
N LYS A 279 -2.15 -4.42 4.81
CA LYS A 279 -2.44 -5.59 5.65
C LYS A 279 -1.26 -5.94 6.56
N ASP A 280 -1.56 -6.26 7.82
CA ASP A 280 -0.61 -6.64 8.88
C ASP A 280 0.56 -5.67 9.05
N PHE A 281 0.35 -4.38 8.75
CA PHE A 281 1.40 -3.36 8.71
C PHE A 281 2.28 -3.34 9.97
N PHE A 282 1.68 -3.30 11.15
CA PHE A 282 2.42 -3.16 12.42
C PHE A 282 3.12 -4.44 12.83
N GLU A 283 2.51 -5.60 12.58
CA GLU A 283 3.14 -6.91 12.82
C GLU A 283 4.39 -7.07 11.95
N LYS A 284 4.26 -6.76 10.65
CA LYS A 284 5.38 -6.81 9.72
C LYS A 284 6.45 -5.78 10.07
N LEU A 285 6.07 -4.56 10.42
CA LEU A 285 7.00 -3.52 10.86
C LEU A 285 7.82 -3.99 12.08
N ARG A 286 7.15 -4.53 13.09
CA ARG A 286 7.79 -5.11 14.27
C ARG A 286 8.77 -6.22 13.89
N ARG A 287 8.34 -7.14 13.01
CA ARG A 287 9.20 -8.23 12.54
C ARG A 287 10.47 -7.72 11.84
N VAL A 288 10.38 -6.63 11.06
CA VAL A 288 11.58 -6.03 10.42
C VAL A 288 12.54 -5.49 11.49
N PHE A 289 12.04 -4.82 12.52
CA PHE A 289 12.91 -4.34 13.60
C PHE A 289 13.58 -5.50 14.35
N GLU A 290 12.81 -6.54 14.69
CA GLU A 290 13.31 -7.72 15.42
C GLU A 290 14.41 -8.47 14.64
N ILE A 291 14.24 -8.72 13.34
CA ILE A 291 15.25 -9.43 12.54
C ILE A 291 16.54 -8.62 12.29
N ASN A 292 16.49 -7.32 12.57
CA ASN A 292 17.63 -6.41 12.50
C ASN A 292 18.11 -5.97 13.89
N ASP A 293 17.63 -6.62 14.96
CA ASP A 293 18.03 -6.38 16.35
C ASP A 293 17.73 -4.97 16.89
N PHE A 294 16.80 -4.23 16.29
CA PHE A 294 16.23 -3.02 16.89
C PHE A 294 15.12 -3.41 17.87
N ARG A 295 15.21 -2.96 19.12
CA ARG A 295 14.21 -3.29 20.15
C ARG A 295 13.61 -2.03 20.76
N PHE A 296 12.31 -2.10 21.03
CA PHE A 296 11.52 -1.01 21.56
C PHE A 296 10.71 -1.53 22.74
N LYS A 297 10.72 -0.81 23.86
CA LYS A 297 10.02 -1.22 25.07
C LYS A 297 9.47 -0.02 25.83
N VAL A 298 8.20 -0.09 26.20
CA VAL A 298 7.62 0.89 27.14
C VAL A 298 8.12 0.55 28.54
N THR A 299 8.75 1.51 29.22
CA THR A 299 9.37 1.28 30.53
C THR A 299 8.36 1.26 31.68
N GLY A 300 7.19 1.87 31.47
CA GLY A 300 6.17 2.09 32.50
C GLY A 300 6.38 3.36 33.33
N GLU A 301 7.50 4.07 33.15
CA GLU A 301 7.71 5.39 33.74
C GLU A 301 6.67 6.37 33.17
N LYS A 302 5.95 7.07 34.06
CA LYS A 302 4.91 8.02 33.68
C LYS A 302 5.47 9.40 33.40
N LYS A 303 5.04 9.99 32.29
CA LYS A 303 5.30 11.39 31.92
C LYS A 303 4.02 12.19 31.91
N SER A 304 4.14 13.49 32.13
CA SER A 304 3.00 14.39 32.02
C SER A 304 2.59 14.53 30.56
N THR A 305 1.29 14.52 30.33
CA THR A 305 0.68 14.76 29.01
C THR A 305 -0.04 16.11 28.93
N THR A 306 -0.07 16.82 30.06
CA THR A 306 -0.67 18.15 30.23
C THR A 306 0.37 19.23 30.46
N VAL A 307 1.65 18.85 30.53
CA VAL A 307 2.79 19.76 30.68
C VAL A 307 3.79 19.46 29.56
N LEU A 308 4.11 20.48 28.77
CA LEU A 308 5.12 20.38 27.72
C LEU A 308 6.53 20.38 28.35
N PRO A 309 7.41 19.43 27.97
CA PRO A 309 8.82 19.47 28.35
C PRO A 309 9.49 20.77 27.89
N LYS A 310 10.45 21.28 28.67
CA LYS A 310 11.15 22.55 28.36
C LYS A 310 11.87 22.52 27.01
N SER A 311 12.40 21.38 26.62
CA SER A 311 13.03 21.13 25.31
C SER A 311 12.09 21.35 24.12
N LEU A 312 10.78 21.27 24.37
CA LEU A 312 9.71 21.41 23.37
C LEU A 312 9.03 22.78 23.44
N LEU A 313 9.37 23.58 24.46
CA LEU A 313 8.88 24.94 24.65
C LEU A 313 9.85 25.94 23.98
N PRO A 314 9.38 26.79 23.04
CA PRO A 314 10.13 27.91 22.52
C PRO A 314 10.46 28.87 23.65
N THR A 315 11.69 29.36 23.66
CA THR A 315 12.05 30.56 24.42
C THR A 315 11.48 31.83 23.80
N ILE A 316 11.24 31.85 22.48
CA ILE A 316 10.66 32.98 21.73
C ILE A 316 9.66 32.44 20.69
N SER A 317 8.50 33.08 20.54
CA SER A 317 7.47 32.70 19.55
C SER A 317 7.34 33.77 18.46
N TYR A 318 7.30 33.30 17.22
CA TYR A 318 7.16 34.08 16.00
C TYR A 318 5.89 33.65 15.27
N PRO A 319 4.77 34.35 15.43
CA PRO A 319 3.46 33.90 14.97
C PRO A 319 3.34 33.68 13.45
N ASN A 320 4.32 34.15 12.67
CA ASN A 320 4.37 34.06 11.20
C ASN A 320 5.39 33.03 10.69
N LEU A 321 6.09 32.30 11.56
CA LEU A 321 7.07 31.28 11.16
C LEU A 321 6.48 29.87 11.28
N PRO A 322 7.01 28.90 10.51
CA PRO A 322 6.64 27.50 10.67
C PRO A 322 6.76 27.02 12.11
N SER A 323 5.82 26.19 12.53
CA SER A 323 5.85 25.47 13.80
C SER A 323 5.30 24.05 13.62
N SER A 324 5.72 23.13 14.49
CA SER A 324 5.14 21.79 14.52
C SER A 324 3.95 21.74 15.47
N TYR A 325 2.85 21.12 15.05
CA TYR A 325 1.68 20.88 15.89
C TYR A 325 1.59 19.40 16.22
N LEU A 326 1.78 19.07 17.50
CA LEU A 326 1.61 17.71 18.03
C LEU A 326 0.47 17.70 19.07
N ALA A 327 -0.58 16.93 18.79
CA ALA A 327 -1.71 16.75 19.69
C ALA A 327 -2.35 15.38 19.50
N ARG A 328 -3.18 14.99 20.47
CA ARG A 328 -4.03 13.80 20.41
C ARG A 328 -5.46 14.16 20.76
N ASP A 329 -6.45 13.57 20.11
CA ASP A 329 -7.84 13.65 20.55
C ASP A 329 -8.06 12.68 21.72
N THR A 330 -8.57 13.21 22.82
CA THR A 330 -8.75 12.45 24.06
C THR A 330 -9.95 11.51 24.05
N ASN A 331 -10.87 11.68 23.10
CA ASN A 331 -12.13 10.94 22.98
C ASN A 331 -12.15 9.99 21.77
N THR A 332 -11.27 10.19 20.78
CA THR A 332 -11.26 9.38 19.54
C THR A 332 -9.94 8.63 19.33
N GLY A 333 -8.84 9.06 19.95
CA GLY A 333 -7.50 8.53 19.66
C GLY A 333 -6.86 9.07 18.37
N GLU A 334 -7.48 10.07 17.73
CA GLU A 334 -6.91 10.76 16.57
C GLU A 334 -5.60 11.48 16.91
N MET A 335 -4.56 11.21 16.15
CA MET A 335 -3.24 11.85 16.30
C MET A 335 -3.07 12.96 15.29
N TYR A 336 -2.77 14.15 15.80
CA TYR A 336 -2.41 15.32 15.01
C TYR A 336 -0.90 15.53 15.11
N SER A 337 -0.20 15.24 14.02
CA SER A 337 1.20 15.58 13.84
C SER A 337 1.33 16.25 12.48
N GLY A 338 1.71 17.53 12.46
CA GLY A 338 1.80 18.28 11.21
C GLY A 338 2.48 19.62 11.37
N VAL A 339 3.13 20.08 10.31
CA VAL A 339 3.72 21.42 10.26
C VAL A 339 2.66 22.44 9.89
N LYS A 340 2.58 23.51 10.68
CA LYS A 340 1.78 24.69 10.37
C LYS A 340 2.60 25.64 9.50
N TRP A 341 2.13 25.82 8.27
CA TRP A 341 2.69 26.78 7.30
C TRP A 341 1.99 28.14 7.30
N SER A 342 0.82 28.24 7.94
CA SER A 342 -0.06 29.39 7.73
C SER A 342 0.40 30.61 8.52
N MET A 343 0.80 31.66 7.81
CA MET A 343 1.17 32.96 8.37
C MET A 343 -0.03 33.83 8.78
N VAL A 344 -1.26 33.32 8.67
CA VAL A 344 -2.50 34.07 9.00
C VAL A 344 -2.81 33.94 10.50
N LYS A 345 -2.96 35.08 11.19
CA LYS A 345 -3.45 35.13 12.58
C LYS A 345 -4.86 34.54 12.66
N ARG A 346 -4.99 33.31 13.16
CA ARG A 346 -6.26 32.76 13.67
C ARG A 346 -6.17 32.61 15.18
N THR A 347 -7.28 32.85 15.87
CA THR A 347 -7.43 32.56 17.31
C THR A 347 -7.62 31.06 17.49
N GLY A 348 -6.54 30.38 17.90
CA GLY A 348 -6.48 28.92 18.05
C GLY A 348 -5.92 28.24 16.79
N ASP A 349 -5.03 27.27 17.00
CA ASP A 349 -4.20 26.66 15.93
C ASP A 349 -4.81 25.38 15.32
N GLY A 350 -6.09 25.11 15.59
CA GLY A 350 -6.88 24.12 14.85
C GLY A 350 -7.62 24.74 13.67
N SER A 351 -8.16 23.91 12.76
CA SER A 351 -9.24 24.38 11.87
C SER A 351 -10.37 24.98 12.72
N GLY A 352 -11.13 25.95 12.21
CA GLY A 352 -12.19 26.60 13.00
C GLY A 352 -13.26 25.63 13.54
N GLY A 353 -13.42 24.47 12.90
CA GLY A 353 -14.23 23.37 13.42
C GLY A 353 -13.52 22.57 14.52
N HIS A 354 -12.21 22.34 14.38
CA HIS A 354 -11.38 21.61 15.35
C HIS A 354 -11.34 22.30 16.71
N SER A 355 -11.09 23.61 16.75
CA SER A 355 -11.01 24.39 18.01
C SER A 355 -12.35 24.54 18.74
N ARG A 356 -13.47 24.34 18.03
CA ARG A 356 -14.83 24.44 18.59
C ARG A 356 -15.45 23.09 18.96
N ALA A 357 -15.08 22.01 18.28
CA ALA A 357 -15.79 20.72 18.37
C ALA A 357 -14.96 19.55 18.91
N LYS A 358 -13.63 19.66 19.03
CA LYS A 358 -12.76 18.54 19.44
C LYS A 358 -12.03 18.83 20.76
N LYS A 359 -12.04 17.86 21.67
CA LYS A 359 -11.26 17.91 22.92
C LYS A 359 -9.92 17.20 22.69
N THR A 360 -8.90 17.99 22.41
CA THR A 360 -7.53 17.49 22.26
C THR A 360 -6.79 17.50 23.60
N GLY A 361 -5.64 16.84 23.68
CA GLY A 361 -4.72 16.96 24.80
C GLY A 361 -4.25 18.41 25.06
N LEU A 362 -4.47 19.31 24.09
CA LEU A 362 -4.21 20.75 24.21
C LEU A 362 -5.41 21.56 24.70
N SER A 363 -6.60 20.97 24.82
CA SER A 363 -7.81 21.69 25.25
C SER A 363 -7.71 22.19 26.70
N ASP A 364 -6.91 21.51 27.52
CA ASP A 364 -6.68 21.86 28.92
C ASP A 364 -5.39 22.68 29.12
N PHE A 365 -4.64 22.98 28.04
CA PHE A 365 -3.48 23.88 28.09
C PHE A 365 -3.92 25.35 28.08
N ASP A 366 -3.10 26.21 28.67
CA ASP A 366 -3.25 27.65 28.47
C ASP A 366 -3.21 27.97 26.97
N LYS A 367 -4.28 28.59 26.46
CA LYS A 367 -4.40 29.00 25.06
C LYS A 367 -3.29 29.97 24.62
N SER A 368 -2.66 30.66 25.56
CA SER A 368 -1.48 31.49 25.31
C SER A 368 -0.22 30.67 25.00
N HIS A 369 -0.18 29.42 25.47
CA HIS A 369 0.90 28.45 25.25
C HIS A 369 0.66 27.56 24.03
N ILE A 370 -0.60 27.38 23.58
CA ILE A 370 -0.93 26.62 22.36
C ILE A 370 -0.25 27.22 21.12
N LYS A 371 -0.12 28.55 21.05
CA LYS A 371 0.63 29.26 19.99
C LYS A 371 2.14 29.04 20.03
N ARG A 372 2.64 28.46 21.13
CA ARG A 372 4.06 28.26 21.44
C ARG A 372 4.45 26.79 21.29
N ILE A 373 3.65 25.94 20.67
CA ILE A 373 3.96 24.51 20.63
C ILE A 373 4.94 24.26 19.47
N TYR A 374 6.15 23.82 19.80
CA TYR A 374 7.27 23.46 18.90
C TYR A 374 7.63 24.49 17.82
N GLN A 375 8.04 25.67 18.26
CA GLN A 375 8.68 26.67 17.42
C GLN A 375 10.11 26.92 17.88
N PHE A 376 11.06 26.88 16.95
CA PHE A 376 12.46 27.14 17.27
C PHE A 376 12.76 28.65 17.29
N ALA A 377 13.75 29.06 18.05
CA ALA A 377 14.19 30.46 18.05
C ALA A 377 14.98 30.74 16.76
N HIS A 378 14.68 31.83 16.05
CA HIS A 378 15.49 32.29 14.91
C HIS A 378 15.96 33.73 15.14
N PRO A 379 17.28 34.01 15.10
CA PRO A 379 17.82 35.32 15.43
C PRO A 379 17.33 36.44 14.49
N GLN A 380 16.93 36.09 13.26
CA GLN A 380 16.45 37.04 12.24
C GLN A 380 14.94 36.97 12.03
N ALA A 381 14.18 36.29 12.89
CA ALA A 381 12.73 36.16 12.72
C ALA A 381 11.97 37.51 12.69
N GLY A 382 12.51 38.54 13.33
CA GLY A 382 11.94 39.89 13.32
C GLY A 382 12.00 40.60 11.97
N VAL A 383 12.74 40.04 10.99
CA VAL A 383 12.85 40.55 9.62
C VAL A 383 11.59 40.25 8.78
N ILE A 384 10.76 39.28 9.18
CA ILE A 384 9.52 38.96 8.47
C ILE A 384 8.40 39.90 8.92
N GLU A 385 8.24 41.01 8.21
CA GLU A 385 7.28 42.07 8.51
C GLU A 385 5.86 41.74 8.01
N GLU A 386 5.72 40.99 6.90
CA GLU A 386 4.44 40.65 6.27
C GLU A 386 3.95 39.21 6.52
N ASN A 387 2.63 39.05 6.67
CA ASN A 387 1.96 37.85 7.17
C ASN A 387 0.93 37.25 6.19
N ARG A 388 1.04 37.57 4.89
CA ARG A 388 -0.08 37.35 3.95
C ARG A 388 0.03 36.06 3.12
N SER A 389 1.22 35.65 2.67
CA SER A 389 1.43 34.42 1.88
C SER A 389 2.91 34.12 1.62
N TYR A 390 3.32 32.85 1.61
CA TYR A 390 4.70 32.42 1.27
C TYR A 390 5.15 32.93 -0.10
N THR A 391 4.22 33.04 -1.05
CA THR A 391 4.48 33.55 -2.40
C THR A 391 4.87 35.03 -2.44
N ARG A 392 4.54 35.79 -1.38
CA ARG A 392 4.81 37.23 -1.27
C ARG A 392 6.07 37.58 -0.49
N LEU A 393 6.66 36.59 0.18
CA LEU A 393 7.93 36.78 0.87
C LEU A 393 9.04 37.15 -0.13
N THR A 394 9.87 38.11 0.26
CA THR A 394 11.17 38.41 -0.36
C THR A 394 12.08 37.18 -0.37
N LYS A 395 13.19 37.23 -1.10
CA LYS A 395 14.13 36.10 -1.15
C LYS A 395 14.75 35.84 0.23
N GLU A 396 15.06 36.90 0.95
CA GLU A 396 15.65 36.90 2.29
C GLU A 396 14.67 36.33 3.32
N GLU A 397 13.40 36.76 3.29
CA GLU A 397 12.35 36.20 4.17
C GLU A 397 12.07 34.73 3.87
N LYS A 398 12.15 34.29 2.61
CA LYS A 398 12.00 32.88 2.24
C LYS A 398 13.11 32.01 2.81
N ILE A 399 14.35 32.50 2.81
CA ILE A 399 15.48 31.79 3.41
C ILE A 399 15.21 31.56 4.91
N ILE A 400 14.84 32.61 5.64
CA ILE A 400 14.52 32.52 7.07
C ILE A 400 13.33 31.57 7.33
N HIS A 401 12.30 31.64 6.48
CA HIS A 401 11.15 30.76 6.58
C HIS A 401 11.53 29.28 6.34
N ASP A 402 12.36 29.01 5.33
CA ASP A 402 12.83 27.66 5.02
C ASP A 402 13.79 27.10 6.08
N GLU A 403 14.64 27.95 6.68
CA GLU A 403 15.49 27.60 7.83
C GLU A 403 14.67 27.17 9.04
N MET A 404 13.48 27.74 9.23
CA MET A 404 12.56 27.40 10.32
C MET A 404 11.65 26.22 10.03
N LYS A 405 11.37 25.99 8.75
CA LYS A 405 10.57 24.88 8.25
C LYS A 405 11.20 23.53 8.58
N GLU A 406 12.50 23.40 8.36
CA GLU A 406 13.19 22.12 8.55
C GLU A 406 13.15 21.64 10.02
N PRO A 407 13.52 22.44 11.03
CA PRO A 407 13.35 22.08 12.44
C PRO A 407 11.91 21.70 12.81
N ALA A 408 10.90 22.41 12.28
CA ALA A 408 9.51 22.05 12.51
C ALA A 408 9.15 20.68 11.92
N GLN A 409 9.62 20.39 10.70
CA GLN A 409 9.44 19.08 10.06
C GLN A 409 10.16 17.95 10.81
N ARG A 410 11.33 18.22 11.40
CA ARG A 410 12.05 17.24 12.24
C ARG A 410 11.20 16.83 13.45
N ILE A 411 10.56 17.78 14.14
CA ILE A 411 9.64 17.47 15.24
C ILE A 411 8.39 16.70 14.76
N GLU A 412 7.81 17.11 13.63
CA GLU A 412 6.70 16.37 13.02
C GLU A 412 7.08 14.90 12.76
N THR A 413 8.27 14.66 12.20
CA THR A 413 8.80 13.31 11.97
C THR A 413 8.91 12.52 13.27
N LEU A 414 9.44 13.12 14.34
CA LEU A 414 9.50 12.45 15.65
C LEU A 414 8.10 12.13 16.19
N GLY A 415 7.11 13.01 15.99
CA GLY A 415 5.71 12.77 16.37
C GLY A 415 5.08 11.61 15.60
N HIS A 416 5.37 11.50 14.29
CA HIS A 416 4.92 10.36 13.47
C HIS A 416 5.60 9.06 13.91
N MET A 417 6.92 9.07 14.12
CA MET A 417 7.67 7.92 14.63
C MET A 417 7.14 7.46 16.00
N ALA A 418 6.91 8.40 16.92
CA ALA A 418 6.38 8.10 18.25
C ALA A 418 5.01 7.41 18.13
N SER A 419 4.15 7.90 17.23
CA SER A 419 2.81 7.34 17.04
C SER A 419 2.81 5.97 16.38
N ILE A 420 3.70 5.75 15.41
CA ILE A 420 3.89 4.44 14.78
C ILE A 420 4.38 3.43 15.81
N LEU A 421 5.39 3.78 16.62
CA LEU A 421 5.93 2.90 17.66
C LEU A 421 4.92 2.65 18.78
N ALA A 422 4.17 3.66 19.21
CA ALA A 422 3.13 3.51 20.21
C ALA A 422 2.05 2.52 19.76
N HIS A 423 1.57 2.66 18.51
CA HIS A 423 0.58 1.73 17.96
C HIS A 423 1.16 0.31 17.80
N MET A 424 2.40 0.19 17.30
CA MET A 424 3.10 -1.09 17.19
C MET A 424 3.25 -1.81 18.54
N LEU A 425 3.42 -1.05 19.62
CA LEU A 425 3.57 -1.55 20.99
C LEU A 425 2.22 -1.72 21.72
N GLY A 426 1.09 -1.48 21.05
CA GLY A 426 -0.24 -1.66 21.61
C GLY A 426 -0.66 -0.58 22.61
N LEU A 427 -0.01 0.59 22.61
CA LEU A 427 -0.45 1.73 23.41
C LEU A 427 -1.77 2.30 22.87
N LYS A 428 -2.56 2.85 23.79
CA LYS A 428 -3.87 3.46 23.51
C LYS A 428 -3.91 4.87 24.07
N VAL A 429 -4.70 5.74 23.43
CA VAL A 429 -4.99 7.08 23.94
C VAL A 429 -6.31 7.02 24.70
N ASN A 430 -6.26 7.09 26.03
CA ASN A 430 -7.44 6.98 26.89
C ASN A 430 -8.32 5.75 26.59
N GLY A 431 -7.70 4.61 26.27
CA GLY A 431 -8.41 3.38 25.90
C GLY A 431 -8.84 3.28 24.43
N HIS A 432 -8.67 4.34 23.64
CA HIS A 432 -8.91 4.35 22.20
C HIS A 432 -7.67 3.92 21.41
N GLU A 433 -7.91 3.20 20.30
CA GLU A 433 -6.85 2.90 19.33
C GLU A 433 -6.29 4.18 18.72
N ILE A 434 -5.00 4.16 18.39
CA ILE A 434 -4.34 5.29 17.74
C ILE A 434 -4.83 5.40 16.29
N ILE A 435 -5.40 6.55 15.92
CA ILE A 435 -5.89 6.86 14.58
C ILE A 435 -4.95 7.89 13.93
N PHE A 436 -4.24 7.48 12.87
CA PHE A 436 -3.36 8.36 12.10
C PHE A 436 -4.18 9.24 11.17
N LEU A 437 -3.91 10.55 11.10
CA LEU A 437 -4.57 11.45 10.12
C LEU A 437 -3.69 11.72 8.89
N CYS A 438 -2.38 11.62 9.07
CA CYS A 438 -1.35 11.77 8.05
C CYS A 438 -1.09 10.46 7.29
N GLN A 439 -0.56 10.57 6.07
CA GLN A 439 -0.20 9.41 5.23
C GLN A 439 1.31 9.17 5.14
N LYS A 440 2.09 10.20 5.45
CA LYS A 440 3.52 10.25 5.16
C LYS A 440 4.26 11.16 6.14
N PHE A 441 5.57 10.98 6.24
CA PHE A 441 6.47 11.85 6.99
C PHE A 441 7.81 12.03 6.26
N PRO A 442 8.53 13.16 6.48
CA PRO A 442 9.86 13.35 5.90
C PRO A 442 10.94 12.55 6.63
N HIS A 443 11.91 12.04 5.87
CA HIS A 443 13.12 11.43 6.40
C HIS A 443 14.26 12.45 6.47
N PHE A 444 15.10 12.33 7.49
CA PHE A 444 16.30 13.13 7.66
C PHE A 444 17.43 12.26 8.17
N ASP A 445 18.56 12.23 7.44
CA ASP A 445 19.70 11.37 7.76
C ASP A 445 20.26 11.63 9.19
N ASP A 446 20.11 12.83 9.75
CA ASP A 446 20.72 13.25 11.02
C ASP A 446 19.72 13.71 12.11
N SER A 447 18.41 13.51 11.93
CA SER A 447 17.40 14.16 12.80
C SER A 447 17.06 13.46 14.11
N PHE A 448 17.56 12.25 14.35
CA PHE A 448 17.15 11.54 15.56
C PHE A 448 17.90 12.07 16.78
N SER A 449 17.17 12.83 17.60
CA SER A 449 17.61 13.21 18.94
C SER A 449 16.83 12.38 19.96
N LYS A 450 17.53 11.50 20.68
CA LYS A 450 16.90 10.65 21.70
C LYS A 450 16.16 11.47 22.75
N SER A 451 16.77 12.54 23.26
CA SER A 451 16.13 13.39 24.28
C SER A 451 14.86 14.05 23.77
N MET A 452 14.89 14.63 22.57
CA MET A 452 13.70 15.24 21.97
C MET A 452 12.62 14.20 21.66
N PHE A 453 13.02 13.01 21.21
CA PHE A 453 12.10 11.91 20.95
C PHE A 453 11.44 11.42 22.24
N ASP A 454 12.20 11.23 23.32
CA ASP A 454 11.67 10.84 24.64
C ASP A 454 10.65 11.88 25.15
N ASP A 455 10.95 13.16 24.97
CA ASP A 455 10.05 14.26 25.34
C ASP A 455 8.77 14.29 24.50
N VAL A 456 8.88 14.07 23.18
CA VAL A 456 7.72 13.97 22.27
C VAL A 456 6.87 12.75 22.62
N PHE A 457 7.48 11.59 22.82
CA PHE A 457 6.78 10.35 23.16
C PHE A 457 6.08 10.47 24.52
N GLY A 458 6.80 10.98 25.53
CA GLY A 458 6.27 11.21 26.87
C GLY A 458 5.10 12.20 26.89
N TYR A 459 5.20 13.29 26.14
CA TYR A 459 4.09 14.23 25.98
C TYR A 459 2.87 13.59 25.29
N LEU A 460 3.08 12.83 24.21
CA LEU A 460 2.00 12.24 23.42
C LEU A 460 1.34 11.02 24.05
N TYR A 461 2.04 10.26 24.90
CA TYR A 461 1.52 8.99 25.42
C TYR A 461 1.59 8.85 26.94
N GLY A 462 2.29 9.75 27.64
CA GLY A 462 2.43 9.70 29.09
C GLY A 462 3.34 8.59 29.59
N GLU A 463 4.16 8.03 28.71
CA GLU A 463 5.06 6.91 28.97
C GLU A 463 6.48 7.24 28.50
N VAL A 464 7.46 6.44 28.92
CA VAL A 464 8.82 6.49 28.37
C VAL A 464 9.06 5.28 27.47
N LEU A 465 9.72 5.53 26.35
CA LEU A 465 10.16 4.51 25.41
C LEU A 465 11.67 4.25 25.55
N GLU A 466 12.03 3.02 25.83
CA GLU A 466 13.39 2.52 25.70
C GLU A 466 13.61 2.06 24.25
N VAL A 467 14.75 2.48 23.68
CA VAL A 467 15.16 2.18 22.32
C VAL A 467 16.55 1.56 22.36
N GLU A 468 16.64 0.28 22.05
CA GLU A 468 17.92 -0.43 21.90
C GLU A 468 18.30 -0.43 20.42
N ILE A 469 19.43 0.20 20.11
CA ILE A 469 19.97 0.32 18.76
C ILE A 469 21.12 -0.69 18.63
N PRO A 470 21.09 -1.59 17.63
CA PRO A 470 22.11 -2.61 17.48
C PRO A 470 23.46 -2.00 17.08
N THR A 471 24.54 -2.66 17.47
CA THR A 471 25.85 -2.40 16.86
C THR A 471 25.86 -2.98 15.45
N VAL A 472 25.73 -2.12 14.44
CA VAL A 472 25.80 -2.54 13.05
C VAL A 472 27.27 -2.59 12.62
N ILE A 473 27.78 -3.80 12.40
CA ILE A 473 29.15 -3.99 11.90
C ILE A 473 29.11 -3.96 10.36
N PRO A 474 29.81 -3.03 9.71
CA PRO A 474 29.91 -3.02 8.26
C PRO A 474 30.57 -4.32 7.76
N ILE A 475 29.93 -5.01 6.82
CA ILE A 475 30.48 -6.17 6.13
C ILE A 475 31.53 -5.68 5.12
N ASN A 476 32.43 -6.55 4.64
CA ASN A 476 33.47 -6.28 3.62
C ASN A 476 33.12 -5.11 2.66
N ASP A 477 34.09 -4.21 2.49
CA ASP A 477 33.96 -2.90 1.84
C ASP A 477 33.11 -1.84 2.59
N GLY A 478 32.84 -2.03 3.89
CA GLY A 478 32.16 -1.02 4.71
C GLY A 478 30.63 -1.02 4.58
N ASN A 479 30.03 -2.13 4.18
CA ASN A 479 28.62 -2.20 3.78
C ASN A 479 27.68 -2.62 4.92
N ILE A 480 26.67 -1.80 5.19
CA ILE A 480 25.53 -2.17 6.04
C ILE A 480 24.49 -2.90 5.17
N ILE A 481 23.94 -4.01 5.65
CA ILE A 481 22.83 -4.71 4.98
C ILE A 481 21.76 -5.03 6.02
N TRP A 482 20.60 -4.37 5.88
CA TRP A 482 19.41 -4.72 6.66
C TRP A 482 18.54 -5.73 5.93
N LYS A 483 17.84 -6.53 6.72
CA LYS A 483 16.90 -7.56 6.27
C LYS A 483 15.49 -6.97 6.22
N PHE A 484 14.66 -7.48 5.30
CA PHE A 484 13.29 -7.01 5.08
C PHE A 484 12.35 -8.21 4.99
N VAL A 485 11.07 -7.99 5.28
CA VAL A 485 10.03 -9.02 5.22
C VAL A 485 9.02 -8.70 4.11
N LYS A 486 8.34 -9.71 3.60
CA LYS A 486 7.23 -9.52 2.65
C LYS A 486 5.92 -9.43 3.42
#